data_AF-A0A952I676-F1
#
_entry.id   AF-A0A952I676-F1
#
_cell.length_a   1.000
_cell.length_b   1.000
_cell.length_c   1.000
_cell.angle_alpha   90.00
_cell.angle_beta   90.00
_cell.angle_gamma   90.00
#
_symmetry.space_group_name_H-M   'P 1'
#
loop_
_entity.id
_entity.type
_entity.pdbx_description
1 polymer ?
#
loop_
_entity_poly.entity_id
_entity_poly.type
_entity_poly.pdbx_seq_one_letter_code
_entity_poly.pdbx_strand_id
1 'polypeptide(L)'
;MELLITVALVSFLAIIAIGIVVLRDLLAGVVLLGLYSLVAAGLFVVMDAVDVAFTEAAVGSGISTIMFLGALSFTKHEQKPRGHDSWAVMLFVVITGGLLIFGTLDMPSYGSLDAPAQTHPDLTVRFLEQSDDEIGIPNVVTSVLASYRGYDTLGETVVVFTAGIAVLGLLGLKRRRPEEDVPENAPGDVPAGSDDRDVKG
;
A
#
# COMPACT_ATOMS: atom_id res chain seq x y z
N MET A 1 -7.98 20.99 20.88
CA MET A 1 -7.32 21.38 19.61
C MET A 1 -7.01 20.14 18.80
N GLU A 2 -6.38 19.13 19.42
CA GLU A 2 -6.10 17.81 18.84
C GLU A 2 -7.28 17.19 18.07
N LEU A 3 -8.46 17.05 18.70
CA LEU A 3 -9.63 16.45 18.02
C LEU A 3 -10.00 17.14 16.69
N LEU A 4 -9.89 18.47 16.63
CA LEU A 4 -10.19 19.23 15.42
C LEU A 4 -9.14 18.94 14.34
N ILE A 5 -7.86 18.84 14.72
CA ILE A 5 -6.76 18.47 13.82
C ILE A 5 -6.97 17.04 13.32
N THR A 6 -7.27 16.09 14.20
CA THR A 6 -7.56 14.69 13.85
C THR A 6 -8.71 14.59 12.85
N VAL A 7 -9.85 15.23 13.14
CA VAL A 7 -11.01 15.22 12.23
C VAL A 7 -10.67 15.86 10.89
N ALA A 8 -9.92 16.96 10.89
CA ALA A 8 -9.47 17.61 9.66
C ALA A 8 -8.57 16.67 8.83
N LEU A 9 -7.57 16.03 9.45
CA LEU A 9 -6.66 15.10 8.77
C LEU A 9 -7.39 13.87 8.23
N VAL A 10 -8.30 13.27 9.02
CA VAL A 10 -9.12 12.13 8.57
C VAL A 10 -10.03 12.52 7.41
N SER A 11 -10.64 13.71 7.47
CA SER A 11 -11.45 14.22 6.35
C SER A 11 -10.61 14.43 5.09
N PHE A 12 -9.37 14.90 5.24
CA PHE A 12 -8.44 15.09 4.13
C PHE A 12 -8.00 13.74 3.53
N LEU A 13 -7.74 12.73 4.35
CA LEU A 13 -7.48 11.36 3.90
C LEU A 13 -8.66 10.81 3.08
N ALA A 14 -9.89 11.01 3.55
CA ALA A 14 -11.08 10.57 2.82
C ALA A 14 -11.22 11.26 1.46
N ILE A 15 -10.95 12.57 1.39
CA ILE A 15 -10.97 13.34 0.13
C ILE A 15 -9.89 12.83 -0.82
N ILE A 16 -8.65 12.61 -0.35
CA ILE A 16 -7.56 12.08 -1.17
C ILE A 16 -7.90 10.68 -1.67
N ALA A 17 -8.44 9.82 -0.81
CA ALA A 17 -8.85 8.46 -1.19
C ALA A 17 -9.89 8.46 -2.31
N ILE A 18 -10.90 9.34 -2.23
CA ILE A 18 -11.87 9.54 -3.32
C ILE A 18 -11.15 10.03 -4.59
N GLY A 19 -10.21 10.98 -4.45
CA GLY A 19 -9.39 11.48 -5.54
C GLY A 19 -8.62 10.36 -6.27
N ILE A 20 -7.98 9.46 -5.52
CA ILE A 20 -7.23 8.31 -6.06
C ILE A 20 -8.13 7.41 -6.92
N VAL A 21 -9.37 7.17 -6.48
CA VAL A 21 -10.34 6.31 -7.21
C VAL A 21 -10.88 6.98 -8.48
N VAL A 22 -11.01 8.30 -8.48
CA VAL A 22 -11.63 9.06 -9.58
C VAL A 22 -10.62 9.44 -10.66
N LEU A 23 -9.36 9.67 -10.30
CA LEU A 23 -8.32 10.08 -11.24
C LEU A 23 -8.03 8.99 -12.29
N ARG A 24 -7.76 9.45 -13.52
CA ARG A 24 -7.40 8.58 -14.65
C ARG A 24 -5.92 8.60 -14.98
N ASP A 25 -5.25 9.69 -14.60
CA ASP A 25 -3.82 9.86 -14.77
C ASP A 25 -3.09 9.10 -13.66
N LEU A 26 -2.24 8.15 -14.05
CA LEU A 26 -1.55 7.28 -13.12
C LEU A 26 -0.45 8.01 -12.36
N LEU A 27 0.20 9.01 -12.98
CA LEU A 27 1.21 9.83 -12.31
C LEU A 27 0.56 10.63 -11.18
N ALA A 28 -0.56 11.28 -11.45
CA ALA A 28 -1.36 11.99 -10.45
C ALA A 28 -1.88 11.04 -9.37
N GLY A 29 -2.29 9.82 -9.74
CA GLY A 29 -2.64 8.77 -8.78
C GLY A 29 -1.50 8.40 -7.82
N VAL A 30 -0.28 8.24 -8.34
CA VAL A 30 0.92 7.95 -7.53
C VAL A 30 1.27 9.12 -6.61
N VAL A 31 1.15 10.36 -7.10
CA VAL A 31 1.35 11.56 -6.27
C VAL A 31 0.31 11.62 -5.14
N LEU A 32 -0.96 11.34 -5.42
CA LEU A 32 -2.00 11.30 -4.38
C LEU A 32 -1.81 10.16 -3.38
N LEU A 33 -1.33 8.99 -3.80
CA LEU A 33 -0.97 7.90 -2.88
C LEU A 33 0.16 8.31 -1.93
N GLY A 34 1.19 8.99 -2.44
CA GLY A 34 2.26 9.54 -1.60
C GLY A 34 1.76 10.60 -0.63
N LEU A 35 0.87 11.49 -1.10
CA LEU A 35 0.23 12.51 -0.25
C LEU A 35 -0.66 11.87 0.83
N TYR A 36 -1.42 10.83 0.49
CA TYR A 36 -2.23 10.07 1.45
C TYR A 36 -1.35 9.54 2.60
N SER A 37 -0.24 8.88 2.26
CA SER A 37 0.71 8.37 3.26
C SER A 37 1.35 9.48 4.10
N LEU A 38 1.69 10.62 3.51
CA LEU A 38 2.25 11.75 4.26
C LEU A 38 1.23 12.33 5.26
N VAL A 39 -0.03 12.46 4.86
CA VAL A 39 -1.11 12.92 5.74
C VAL A 39 -1.39 11.89 6.84
N ALA A 40 -1.35 10.59 6.51
CA ALA A 40 -1.50 9.52 7.48
C ALA A 40 -0.33 9.50 8.50
N ALA A 41 0.91 9.73 8.06
CA ALA A 41 2.04 9.91 8.97
C ALA A 41 1.82 11.10 9.92
N GLY A 42 1.33 12.24 9.39
CA GLY A 42 0.94 13.39 10.23
C GLY A 42 -0.14 13.05 11.25
N LEU A 43 -1.14 12.25 10.87
CA LEU A 43 -2.16 11.74 11.79
C LEU A 43 -1.56 10.86 12.89
N PHE A 44 -0.59 9.99 12.57
CA PHE A 44 0.10 9.18 13.57
C PHE A 44 0.92 10.02 14.55
N VAL A 45 1.56 11.10 14.10
CA VAL A 45 2.24 12.05 14.99
C VAL A 45 1.26 12.71 15.96
N VAL A 46 0.08 13.12 15.48
CA VAL A 46 -0.99 13.71 16.31
C VAL A 46 -1.53 12.69 17.33
N MET A 47 -1.42 11.39 17.04
CA MET A 47 -1.79 10.31 17.96
C MET A 47 -0.62 9.83 18.84
N ASP A 48 0.45 10.60 18.96
CA ASP A 48 1.67 10.26 19.72
C ASP A 48 2.37 8.95 19.28
N ALA A 49 2.12 8.50 18.05
CA ALA A 49 2.68 7.27 17.47
C ALA A 49 3.83 7.61 16.50
N VAL A 50 4.91 8.23 17.02
CA VAL A 50 5.99 8.75 16.17
C VAL A 50 6.78 7.67 15.42
N ASP A 51 6.99 6.49 16.01
CA ASP A 51 7.69 5.38 15.33
C ASP A 51 6.87 4.86 14.14
N VAL A 52 5.54 4.77 14.30
CA VAL A 52 4.61 4.39 13.22
C VAL A 52 4.52 5.48 12.16
N ALA A 53 4.54 6.75 12.56
CA ALA A 53 4.58 7.87 11.63
C ALA A 53 5.84 7.85 10.76
N PHE A 54 7.00 7.55 11.36
CA PHE A 54 8.26 7.49 10.64
C PHE A 54 8.27 6.36 9.60
N THR A 55 7.77 5.17 9.95
CA THR A 55 7.68 4.04 9.02
C THR A 55 6.67 4.31 7.90
N GLU A 56 5.51 4.91 8.19
CA GLU A 56 4.53 5.30 7.19
C GLU A 56 5.09 6.36 6.22
N ALA A 57 5.79 7.37 6.73
CA ALA A 57 6.41 8.38 5.89
C ALA A 57 7.50 7.75 4.99
N ALA A 58 8.38 6.92 5.55
CA ALA A 58 9.47 6.30 4.82
C ALA A 58 8.99 5.28 3.76
N VAL A 59 8.06 4.40 4.11
CA VAL A 59 7.60 3.32 3.24
C VAL A 59 6.48 3.81 2.31
N GLY A 60 5.48 4.49 2.84
CA GLY A 60 4.30 4.95 2.11
C GLY A 60 4.62 6.09 1.14
N SER A 61 5.18 7.19 1.64
CA SER A 61 5.50 8.35 0.79
C SER A 61 6.88 8.27 0.12
N GLY A 62 7.82 7.51 0.69
CA GLY A 62 9.18 7.36 0.17
C GLY A 62 9.31 6.21 -0.83
N ILE A 63 9.51 4.99 -0.30
CA ILE A 63 9.87 3.81 -1.10
C ILE A 63 8.75 3.45 -2.09
N SER A 64 7.49 3.41 -1.66
CA SER A 64 6.36 3.04 -2.52
C SER A 64 6.19 4.01 -3.70
N THR A 65 6.33 5.31 -3.45
CA THR A 65 6.28 6.32 -4.52
C THR A 65 7.41 6.12 -5.53
N ILE A 66 8.64 5.88 -5.08
CA ILE A 66 9.77 5.59 -5.99
C ILE A 66 9.50 4.33 -6.81
N MET A 67 9.00 3.26 -6.17
CA MET A 67 8.67 2.00 -6.86
C MET A 67 7.56 2.18 -7.89
N PHE A 68 6.48 2.91 -7.56
CA PHE A 68 5.40 3.18 -8.50
C PHE A 68 5.85 4.08 -9.65
N LEU A 69 6.63 5.14 -9.39
CA LEU A 69 7.23 5.96 -10.44
C LEU A 69 8.16 5.14 -11.33
N GLY A 70 8.95 4.24 -10.73
CA GLY A 70 9.76 3.25 -11.45
C GLY A 70 8.91 2.36 -12.36
N ALA A 71 7.79 1.84 -11.88
CA ALA A 71 6.86 1.05 -12.70
C ALA A 71 6.20 1.88 -13.81
N LEU A 72 5.87 3.15 -13.54
CA LEU A 72 5.33 4.08 -14.53
C LEU A 72 6.34 4.41 -15.63
N SER A 73 7.64 4.42 -15.32
CA SER A 73 8.69 4.59 -16.34
C SER A 73 8.70 3.47 -17.40
N PHE A 74 8.13 2.30 -17.07
CA PHE A 74 8.00 1.15 -17.97
C PHE A 74 6.56 0.90 -18.46
N THR A 75 5.60 1.79 -18.16
CA THR A 75 4.20 1.63 -18.54
C THR A 75 3.61 2.91 -19.15
N LYS A 76 2.33 2.90 -19.55
CA LYS A 76 1.63 4.10 -20.05
C LYS A 76 1.18 4.95 -18.88
N HIS A 77 1.07 6.26 -19.08
CA HIS A 77 0.70 7.21 -18.02
C HIS A 77 -0.82 7.27 -17.77
N GLU A 78 -1.64 6.85 -18.74
CA GLU A 78 -3.09 6.80 -18.61
C GLU A 78 -3.59 5.37 -18.42
N GLN A 79 -4.62 5.22 -17.59
CA GLN A 79 -5.33 3.95 -17.43
C GLN A 79 -6.01 3.51 -18.74
N LYS A 80 -6.14 2.19 -18.92
CA LYS A 80 -6.92 1.64 -20.03
C LYS A 80 -8.40 2.03 -19.89
N PRO A 81 -9.12 2.24 -21.01
CA PRO A 81 -10.56 2.50 -20.95
C PRO A 81 -11.29 1.39 -20.20
N ARG A 82 -12.26 1.79 -19.36
CA ARG A 82 -13.05 0.86 -18.54
C ARG A 82 -13.75 -0.15 -19.45
N GLY A 83 -13.47 -1.44 -19.21
CA GLY A 83 -14.17 -2.54 -19.86
C GLY A 83 -15.49 -2.85 -19.16
N HIS A 84 -15.97 -4.09 -19.25
CA HIS A 84 -17.12 -4.53 -18.47
C HIS A 84 -16.77 -4.58 -16.98
N ASP A 85 -17.31 -3.62 -16.22
CA ASP A 85 -17.28 -3.67 -14.75
C ASP A 85 -18.05 -4.91 -14.30
N SER A 86 -17.33 -5.89 -13.75
CA SER A 86 -17.93 -7.12 -13.24
C SER A 86 -18.64 -6.82 -11.93
N TRP A 87 -19.96 -6.99 -11.92
CA TRP A 87 -20.76 -6.87 -10.70
C TRP A 87 -20.24 -7.77 -9.56
N ALA A 88 -19.61 -8.91 -9.90
CA ALA A 88 -18.97 -9.80 -8.93
C ALA A 88 -17.77 -9.16 -8.24
N VAL A 89 -16.97 -8.35 -8.97
CA VAL A 89 -15.84 -7.61 -8.37
C VAL A 89 -16.36 -6.52 -7.43
N MET A 90 -17.43 -5.83 -7.80
CA MET A 90 -18.04 -4.82 -6.92
C MET A 90 -18.64 -5.46 -5.66
N LEU A 91 -19.32 -6.60 -5.80
CA LEU A 91 -19.81 -7.37 -4.65
C LEU A 91 -18.65 -7.80 -3.75
N PHE A 92 -17.55 -8.28 -4.31
CA PHE A 92 -16.36 -8.66 -3.55
C PHE A 92 -15.79 -7.47 -2.76
N VAL A 93 -15.61 -6.31 -3.39
CA VAL A 93 -15.12 -5.09 -2.71
C VAL A 93 -16.05 -4.67 -1.58
N VAL A 94 -17.37 -4.69 -1.79
CA VAL A 94 -18.35 -4.34 -0.76
C VAL A 94 -18.34 -5.34 0.39
N ILE A 95 -18.24 -6.64 0.12
CA ILE A 95 -18.12 -7.67 1.15
C ILE A 95 -16.82 -7.49 1.95
N THR A 96 -15.67 -7.31 1.28
CA THR A 96 -14.39 -7.09 1.95
C THR A 96 -14.41 -5.82 2.79
N GLY A 97 -14.93 -4.70 2.25
CA GLY A 97 -15.08 -3.45 3.00
C GLY A 97 -16.03 -3.60 4.20
N GLY A 98 -17.15 -4.31 4.02
CA GLY A 98 -18.08 -4.63 5.10
C GLY A 98 -17.47 -5.51 6.18
N LEU A 99 -16.66 -6.50 5.82
CA LEU A 99 -15.93 -7.35 6.77
C LEU A 99 -14.88 -6.55 7.56
N LEU A 100 -14.16 -5.63 6.90
CA LEU A 100 -13.22 -4.74 7.59
C LEU A 100 -13.94 -3.86 8.60
N ILE A 101 -15.08 -3.26 8.22
CA ILE A 101 -15.92 -2.46 9.14
C ILE A 101 -16.49 -3.34 10.27
N PHE A 102 -16.91 -4.58 9.96
CA PHE A 102 -17.38 -5.51 10.99
C PHE A 102 -16.28 -5.82 12.02
N GLY A 103 -15.04 -5.99 11.57
CA GLY A 103 -13.89 -6.20 12.44
C GLY A 103 -13.59 -5.02 13.36
N THR A 104 -13.90 -3.78 12.96
CA THR A 104 -13.70 -2.61 13.83
C THR A 104 -14.74 -2.50 14.95
N LEU A 105 -15.88 -3.20 14.86
CA LEU A 105 -16.89 -3.20 15.92
C LEU A 105 -16.45 -3.96 17.17
N ASP A 106 -15.49 -4.88 17.04
CA ASP A 106 -14.88 -5.59 18.17
C ASP A 106 -13.76 -4.79 18.84
N MET A 107 -13.33 -3.67 18.22
CA MET A 107 -12.30 -2.81 18.78
C MET A 107 -12.90 -1.85 19.82
N PRO A 108 -12.19 -1.62 20.95
CA PRO A 108 -12.63 -0.64 21.93
C PRO A 108 -12.65 0.76 21.30
N SER A 109 -13.62 1.57 21.70
CA SER A 109 -13.69 2.97 21.25
C SER A 109 -12.42 3.73 21.64
N TYR A 110 -12.04 4.67 20.78
CA TYR A 110 -10.83 5.47 20.99
C TYR A 110 -10.87 6.18 22.34
N GLY A 111 -9.82 6.00 23.14
CA GLY A 111 -9.71 6.59 24.48
C GLY A 111 -10.59 5.94 25.56
N SER A 112 -11.22 4.78 25.30
CA SER A 112 -12.03 4.09 26.31
C SER A 112 -11.18 3.55 27.46
N LEU A 113 -11.74 3.65 28.67
CA LEU A 113 -11.15 3.11 29.90
C LEU A 113 -11.18 1.57 29.93
N ASP A 114 -12.10 0.96 29.19
CA ASP A 114 -12.26 -0.49 29.09
C ASP A 114 -11.34 -1.13 28.05
N ALA A 115 -10.50 -0.34 27.37
CA ALA A 115 -9.54 -0.86 26.40
C ALA A 115 -8.56 -1.84 27.09
N PRO A 116 -8.16 -2.96 26.44
CA PRO A 116 -7.23 -3.93 27.02
C PRO A 116 -5.92 -3.30 27.55
N ALA A 117 -5.42 -2.27 26.86
CA ALA A 117 -4.22 -1.52 27.25
C ALA A 117 -4.38 -0.74 28.57
N GLN A 118 -5.61 -0.37 28.93
CA GLN A 118 -5.95 0.34 30.17
C GLN A 118 -6.38 -0.60 31.30
N THR A 119 -7.00 -1.74 30.96
CA THR A 119 -7.47 -2.73 31.95
C THR A 119 -6.38 -3.67 32.45
N HIS A 120 -5.25 -3.78 31.75
CA HIS A 120 -4.05 -4.51 32.18
C HIS A 120 -2.87 -3.55 32.39
N PRO A 121 -2.99 -2.60 33.35
CA PRO A 121 -1.98 -1.56 33.54
C PRO A 121 -0.61 -2.14 33.90
N ASP A 122 -0.54 -3.32 34.51
CA ASP A 122 0.71 -3.97 34.90
C ASP A 122 1.66 -4.17 33.71
N LEU A 123 1.12 -4.47 32.52
CA LEU A 123 1.92 -4.62 31.29
C LEU A 123 2.40 -3.27 30.77
N THR A 124 1.51 -2.29 30.72
CA THR A 124 1.83 -0.92 30.26
C THR A 124 2.86 -0.27 31.18
N VAL A 125 2.69 -0.38 32.50
CA VAL A 125 3.63 0.11 33.51
C VAL A 125 4.98 -0.59 33.39
N ARG A 126 5.00 -1.92 33.22
CA ARG A 126 6.26 -2.65 32.99
C ARG A 126 6.99 -2.18 31.73
N PHE A 127 6.29 -2.01 30.61
CA PHE A 127 6.92 -1.51 29.38
C PHE A 127 7.42 -0.07 29.51
N LEU A 128 6.74 0.79 30.28
CA LEU A 128 7.14 2.19 30.44
C LEU A 128 8.25 2.38 31.48
N GLU A 129 8.20 1.65 32.60
CA GLU A 129 9.09 1.87 33.75
C GLU A 129 10.24 0.89 33.82
N GLN A 130 10.05 -0.37 33.41
CA GLN A 130 11.04 -1.44 33.60
C GLN A 130 11.81 -1.79 32.32
N SER A 131 11.37 -1.36 31.13
CA SER A 131 12.02 -1.77 29.88
C SER A 131 13.46 -1.28 29.75
N ASP A 132 13.77 -0.10 30.28
CA ASP A 132 15.13 0.45 30.26
C ASP A 132 16.08 -0.40 31.13
N ASP A 133 15.63 -0.83 32.31
CA ASP A 133 16.39 -1.71 33.20
C ASP A 133 16.51 -3.14 32.66
N GLU A 134 15.46 -3.68 32.05
CA GLU A 134 15.43 -5.06 31.53
C GLU A 134 16.19 -5.23 30.20
N ILE A 135 16.12 -4.23 29.32
CA ILE A 135 16.59 -4.33 27.92
C ILE A 135 17.72 -3.33 27.62
N GLY A 136 17.78 -2.18 28.30
CA GLY A 136 18.78 -1.13 28.08
C GLY A 136 18.54 -0.27 26.84
N ILE A 137 17.31 -0.27 26.30
CA ILE A 137 16.92 0.53 25.13
C ILE A 137 15.91 1.60 25.57
N PRO A 138 16.24 2.91 25.46
CA PRO A 138 15.36 3.98 25.94
C PRO A 138 14.05 4.15 25.16
N ASN A 139 14.00 3.72 23.88
CA ASN A 139 12.76 3.78 23.09
C ASN A 139 11.89 2.55 23.41
N VAL A 140 10.75 2.80 24.07
CA VAL A 140 9.80 1.77 24.51
C VAL A 140 9.20 0.99 23.34
N VAL A 141 8.89 1.63 22.22
CA VAL A 141 8.33 0.91 21.05
C VAL A 141 9.38 -0.04 20.47
N THR A 142 10.63 0.41 20.37
CA THR A 142 11.74 -0.43 19.90
C THR A 142 12.02 -1.57 20.87
N SER A 143 12.00 -1.33 22.18
CA SER A 143 12.22 -2.37 23.19
C SER A 143 11.11 -3.44 23.15
N VAL A 144 9.85 -3.02 22.95
CA VAL A 144 8.72 -3.94 22.78
C VAL A 144 8.86 -4.76 21.50
N LEU A 145 9.10 -4.14 20.35
CA LEU A 145 9.16 -4.85 19.07
C LEU A 145 10.39 -5.76 18.97
N ALA A 146 11.55 -5.33 19.45
CA ALA A 146 12.79 -6.09 19.32
C ALA A 146 12.98 -7.16 20.40
N SER A 147 12.42 -6.96 21.60
CA SER A 147 12.65 -7.87 22.74
C SER A 147 11.36 -8.53 23.22
N TYR A 148 10.42 -7.81 23.86
CA TYR A 148 9.22 -8.43 24.44
C TYR A 148 8.37 -9.18 23.41
N ARG A 149 8.30 -8.66 22.18
CA ARG A 149 7.57 -9.22 21.03
C ARG A 149 8.50 -9.51 19.84
N GLY A 150 9.77 -9.81 20.12
CA GLY A 150 10.79 -10.07 19.09
C GLY A 150 10.44 -11.20 18.12
N TYR A 151 9.65 -12.20 18.54
CA TYR A 151 9.21 -13.29 17.67
C TYR A 151 8.22 -12.84 16.58
N ASP A 152 7.33 -11.89 16.88
CA ASP A 152 6.40 -11.33 15.90
C ASP A 152 7.19 -10.56 14.83
N THR A 153 8.12 -9.70 15.27
CA THR A 153 9.02 -8.92 14.40
C THR A 153 9.98 -9.79 13.58
N LEU A 154 10.44 -10.93 14.12
CA LEU A 154 11.23 -11.90 13.38
C LEU A 154 10.41 -12.49 12.22
N GLY A 155 9.14 -12.83 12.47
CA GLY A 155 8.21 -13.30 11.45
C GLY A 155 8.00 -12.27 10.34
N GLU A 156 7.76 -11.01 10.70
CA GLU A 156 7.65 -9.89 9.73
C GLU A 156 8.92 -9.74 8.89
N THR A 157 10.09 -9.81 9.52
CA THR A 157 11.39 -9.73 8.84
C THR A 157 11.57 -10.86 7.84
N VAL A 158 11.18 -12.10 8.19
CA VAL A 158 11.22 -13.25 7.28
C VAL A 158 10.31 -13.04 6.07
N VAL A 159 9.12 -12.48 6.26
CA VAL A 159 8.18 -12.19 5.17
C VAL A 159 8.76 -11.14 4.22
N VAL A 160 9.26 -10.01 4.74
CA VAL A 160 9.87 -8.94 3.93
C VAL A 160 11.11 -9.44 3.20
N PHE A 161 11.96 -10.20 3.89
CA PHE A 161 13.15 -10.82 3.29
C PHE A 161 12.78 -11.77 2.14
N THR A 162 11.76 -12.63 2.35
CA THR A 162 11.27 -13.55 1.32
C THR A 162 10.69 -12.80 0.13
N ALA A 163 9.92 -11.73 0.35
CA ALA A 163 9.42 -10.87 -0.72
C ALA A 163 10.58 -10.23 -1.50
N GLY A 164 11.63 -9.75 -0.80
CA GLY A 164 12.84 -9.21 -1.42
C GLY A 164 13.56 -10.24 -2.32
N ILE A 165 13.77 -11.47 -1.83
CA ILE A 165 14.34 -12.56 -2.65
C ILE A 165 13.46 -12.86 -3.85
N ALA A 166 12.13 -12.92 -3.68
CA ALA A 166 11.20 -13.18 -4.77
C ALA A 166 11.29 -12.10 -5.87
N VAL A 167 11.34 -10.82 -5.49
CA VAL A 167 11.52 -9.70 -6.42
C VAL A 167 12.86 -9.79 -7.14
N LEU A 168 13.97 -10.03 -6.42
CA LEU A 168 15.29 -10.21 -7.03
C LEU A 168 15.34 -11.41 -7.99
N GLY A 169 14.67 -12.50 -7.63
CA GLY A 169 14.49 -13.67 -8.49
C GLY A 169 13.76 -13.31 -9.79
N LEU A 170 12.64 -12.59 -9.70
CA LEU A 170 11.88 -12.14 -10.88
C LEU A 170 12.68 -11.20 -11.78
N LEU A 171 13.47 -10.29 -11.21
CA LEU A 171 14.31 -9.36 -11.97
C LEU A 171 15.55 -10.03 -12.58
N GLY A 172 16.16 -10.99 -11.87
CA GLY A 172 17.36 -11.73 -12.30
C GLY A 172 17.07 -12.83 -13.32
N LEU A 173 15.86 -13.39 -13.32
CA LEU A 173 15.39 -14.38 -14.29
C LEU A 173 14.97 -13.70 -15.60
N LYS A 174 15.89 -13.01 -16.26
CA LYS A 174 15.69 -12.53 -17.64
C LYS A 174 15.71 -13.72 -18.60
N ARG A 175 14.64 -14.51 -18.62
CA ARG A 175 14.40 -15.49 -19.69
C ARG A 175 14.14 -14.68 -20.95
N ARG A 176 15.11 -14.64 -21.88
CA ARG A 176 14.86 -14.18 -23.25
C ARG A 176 13.64 -14.94 -23.74
N ARG A 177 12.51 -14.26 -23.87
CA ARG A 177 11.38 -14.79 -24.64
C ARG A 177 11.92 -14.87 -26.08
N PRO A 178 11.90 -16.04 -26.74
CA PRO A 178 11.97 -16.02 -28.19
C PRO A 178 10.83 -15.10 -28.64
N GLU A 179 11.12 -14.14 -29.51
CA GLU A 179 10.06 -13.55 -30.33
C GLU A 179 9.36 -14.74 -30.98
N GLU A 180 8.16 -15.05 -30.49
CA GLU A 180 7.24 -15.89 -31.23
C GLU A 180 6.80 -14.96 -32.36
N ASP A 181 7.41 -15.12 -33.54
CA ASP A 181 7.00 -14.47 -34.76
C ASP A 181 5.48 -14.63 -34.86
N VAL A 182 4.75 -13.53 -34.64
CA VAL A 182 3.30 -13.51 -34.84
C VAL A 182 3.11 -13.94 -36.29
N PRO A 183 2.45 -15.08 -36.57
CA PRO A 183 2.28 -15.51 -37.95
C PRO A 183 1.57 -14.41 -38.70
N GLU A 184 2.12 -14.02 -39.84
CA GLU A 184 1.75 -12.89 -40.71
C GLU A 184 0.28 -12.91 -41.19
N ASN A 185 -0.51 -13.90 -40.77
CA ASN A 185 -1.91 -14.09 -41.11
C ASN A 185 -2.72 -14.53 -39.87
N ALA A 186 -2.88 -13.65 -38.88
CA ALA A 186 -3.82 -13.90 -37.80
C ALA A 186 -5.26 -13.75 -38.33
N PRO A 187 -6.25 -14.56 -37.87
CA PRO A 187 -7.63 -14.44 -38.33
C PRO A 187 -8.22 -13.09 -37.91
N GLY A 188 -8.21 -12.13 -38.81
CA GLY A 188 -8.61 -10.73 -38.56
C GLY A 188 -7.77 -9.70 -39.30
N ASP A 189 -6.60 -10.07 -39.85
CA ASP A 189 -5.79 -9.16 -40.66
C ASP A 189 -6.41 -8.98 -42.05
N VAL A 190 -6.72 -7.74 -42.40
CA VAL A 190 -7.07 -7.37 -43.79
C VAL A 190 -5.82 -7.58 -44.63
N PRO A 191 -5.88 -8.33 -45.74
CA PRO A 191 -4.71 -8.55 -46.59
C PRO A 191 -4.17 -7.19 -47.03
N ALA A 192 -2.87 -6.96 -46.83
CA ALA A 192 -2.18 -5.82 -47.42
C ALA A 192 -2.43 -5.90 -48.93
N GLY A 193 -3.19 -4.92 -49.44
CA GLY A 193 -3.60 -4.88 -50.83
C GLY A 193 -2.38 -5.02 -51.72
N SER A 194 -2.41 -6.02 -52.60
CA SER A 194 -1.57 -6.07 -53.78
C SER A 194 -1.85 -4.80 -54.60
N ASP A 195 -0.99 -3.80 -54.43
CA ASP A 195 -0.89 -2.68 -55.36
C ASP A 195 -0.27 -3.24 -56.64
N ASP A 196 -1.12 -3.85 -57.46
CA ASP A 196 -0.80 -4.28 -58.81
C ASP A 196 -1.84 -3.65 -59.74
N ARG A 197 -1.68 -2.34 -59.94
CA ARG A 197 -2.28 -1.61 -61.05
C ARG A 197 -1.19 -1.04 -61.94
N ASP A 198 -0.41 -1.94 -62.51
CA ASP A 198 0.12 -1.80 -63.86
C ASP A 198 -0.30 -3.03 -64.65
N VAL A 199 -1.36 -2.92 -65.47
CA VAL A 199 -1.47 -3.42 -66.85
C VAL A 199 -2.86 -3.01 -67.35
N LYS A 200 -2.92 -2.02 -68.26
CA LYS A 200 -3.67 -2.08 -69.53
C LYS A 200 -3.68 -0.73 -70.25
N GLY A 201 -3.21 -0.77 -71.51
CA GLY A 201 -3.77 0.01 -72.62
C GLY A 201 -2.95 1.21 -73.04
#